data_AF-A0A2G6RA80-F1
#
_entry.id   AF-A0A2G6RA80-F1
#
_cell.length_a   1.000
_cell.length_b   1.000
_cell.length_c   1.000
_cell.angle_alpha   90.00
_cell.angle_beta   90.00
_cell.angle_gamma   90.00
#
_symmetry.space_group_name_H-M   'P 1'
#
loop_
_entity.id
_entity.type
_entity.pdbx_description
1 polymer ?
#
loop_
_entity_poly.entity_id
_entity_poly.type
_entity_poly.pdbx_seq_one_letter_code
_entity_poly.pdbx_strand_id
1 'polypeptide(L)'
;MSFKIFTLQLFGKIKTIASIEKKRQQLLDSYNIFTRVEKSEELRRYMELERKINSQEFKKEKSEIQSLIFKGSKEYNQLKELKKLKSSKGIKNYLKVEVSEELKRYKQLAASDKIKEFDQLSEYVKEGQFVADKKSITSQVFKGSAEEKHMRDFKRLDKSAGIKAYKSIHQSARLKKHEQFSESEKLKKYIYLTTEPLSDKQKQKELKTLKRDTELRGYFRFEKSKMLKLYREVAGSHELKKYEDLSGYINSGDYKERVNFLKDQKKFKKSEAYKKFSRFKNLAADNDVKFFLKFDKSARYKNYLDVNGSHDLKRYNELLELTNSEEFKKRKAYLEDKNKWLKSPGYAVEQEMLTLRKQPDMEIFFSNKGNSAYNFFRNWEVVFEDDFSAVKPDINKWSGKSWLAEKMVGENYAPAGDLQVYTDMENVKTEGGKLIIEARKEKRVGKIWQMPVGFVPVELNYTSGILSSWPSFWQEDGIFEAKIKFNPVNNTIASFCLLGENNLPRLNLLEMGAKNRVGILSSNGKKIVADALDISNLKKGEWYIFTVEKTGSNIVWKINETEVYSTKYKGVDEKLHLHVSLLLIDEIPASVLPVAFQVGWVRCYRKKQG
;
A
#
# COMPACT_ATOMS: atom_id res chain seq x y z
N MET A 1 -59.29 -23.38 -55.45
CA MET A 1 -58.50 -22.29 -54.87
C MET A 1 -58.36 -22.50 -53.37
N SER A 2 -57.14 -22.54 -52.85
CA SER A 2 -56.88 -22.70 -51.41
C SER A 2 -56.89 -21.34 -50.68
N PHE A 3 -57.84 -21.15 -49.77
CA PHE A 3 -57.86 -20.00 -48.84
C PHE A 3 -56.67 -20.00 -47.87
N LYS A 4 -56.03 -21.15 -47.65
CA LYS A 4 -54.92 -21.30 -46.69
C LYS A 4 -53.69 -20.49 -47.10
N ILE A 5 -53.27 -20.55 -48.36
CA ILE A 5 -52.10 -19.79 -48.83
C ILE A 5 -52.36 -18.29 -48.79
N PHE A 6 -53.54 -17.86 -49.26
CA PHE A 6 -53.93 -16.46 -49.24
C PHE A 6 -53.94 -15.89 -47.82
N THR A 7 -54.55 -16.60 -46.85
CA THR A 7 -54.57 -16.16 -45.45
C THR A 7 -53.18 -16.12 -44.83
N LEU A 8 -52.31 -17.11 -45.09
CA LEU A 8 -50.93 -17.10 -44.61
C LEU A 8 -50.12 -15.91 -45.15
N GLN A 9 -50.33 -15.50 -46.40
CA GLN A 9 -49.69 -14.32 -46.98
C GLN A 9 -50.28 -13.01 -46.42
N LEU A 10 -51.61 -12.90 -46.31
CA LEU A 10 -52.29 -11.71 -45.81
C LEU A 10 -51.88 -11.36 -44.38
N PHE A 11 -51.72 -12.37 -43.52
CA PHE A 11 -51.25 -12.19 -42.14
C PHE A 11 -49.72 -12.19 -42.00
N GLY A 12 -48.96 -12.14 -43.11
CA GLY A 12 -47.51 -12.06 -43.10
C GLY A 12 -46.80 -13.28 -42.50
N LYS A 13 -47.47 -14.44 -42.42
CA LYS A 13 -46.90 -15.68 -41.88
C LYS A 13 -45.86 -16.27 -42.83
N ILE A 14 -46.11 -16.20 -44.14
CA ILE A 14 -45.11 -16.52 -45.16
C ILE A 14 -44.14 -15.34 -45.28
N LYS A 15 -42.96 -15.48 -44.68
CA LYS A 15 -41.91 -14.45 -44.71
C LYS A 15 -41.29 -14.32 -46.10
N THR A 16 -40.62 -13.20 -46.34
CA THR A 16 -39.83 -13.02 -47.58
C THR A 16 -38.58 -13.90 -47.55
N ILE A 17 -38.14 -14.35 -48.74
CA ILE A 17 -36.91 -15.14 -48.86
C ILE A 17 -35.70 -14.38 -48.28
N ALA A 18 -35.55 -13.11 -48.61
CA ALA A 18 -34.43 -12.31 -48.14
C ALA A 18 -34.35 -12.28 -46.60
N SER A 19 -35.50 -12.26 -45.91
CA SER A 19 -35.56 -12.35 -44.45
C SER A 19 -35.11 -13.71 -43.93
N ILE A 20 -35.53 -14.80 -44.60
CA ILE A 20 -35.17 -16.17 -44.23
C ILE A 20 -33.69 -16.44 -44.44
N GLU A 21 -33.18 -16.16 -45.63
CA GLU A 21 -31.76 -16.38 -45.97
C GLU A 21 -30.86 -15.56 -45.05
N LYS A 22 -31.19 -14.29 -44.76
CA LYS A 22 -30.47 -13.48 -43.78
C LYS A 22 -30.47 -14.10 -42.38
N LYS A 23 -31.63 -14.58 -41.90
CA LYS A 23 -31.73 -15.22 -40.57
C LYS A 23 -30.96 -16.53 -40.49
N ARG A 24 -31.03 -17.38 -41.53
CA ARG A 24 -30.28 -18.63 -41.62
C ARG A 24 -28.77 -18.36 -41.60
N GLN A 25 -28.31 -17.36 -42.37
CA GLN A 25 -26.89 -16.98 -42.41
C GLN A 25 -26.43 -16.44 -41.04
N GLN A 26 -27.17 -15.51 -40.44
CA GLN A 26 -26.85 -15.00 -39.11
C GLN A 26 -26.78 -16.10 -38.05
N LEU A 27 -27.70 -17.08 -38.12
CA LEU A 27 -27.71 -18.21 -37.20
C LEU A 27 -26.51 -19.13 -37.43
N LEU A 28 -26.13 -19.39 -38.68
CA LEU A 28 -24.95 -20.18 -39.04
C LEU A 28 -23.66 -19.49 -38.59
N ASP A 29 -23.51 -18.20 -38.86
CA ASP A 29 -22.35 -17.40 -38.45
C ASP A 29 -22.20 -17.42 -36.92
N SER A 30 -23.30 -17.18 -36.21
CA SER A 30 -23.35 -17.21 -34.74
C SER A 30 -23.03 -18.61 -34.19
N TYR A 31 -23.48 -19.69 -34.85
CA TYR A 31 -23.14 -21.06 -34.48
C TYR A 31 -21.66 -21.39 -34.70
N ASN A 32 -21.07 -20.91 -35.80
CA ASN A 32 -19.65 -21.08 -36.09
C ASN A 32 -18.78 -20.36 -35.05
N ILE A 33 -19.16 -19.14 -34.66
CA ILE A 33 -18.50 -18.42 -33.56
C ILE A 33 -18.64 -19.20 -32.25
N PHE A 34 -19.87 -19.64 -31.92
CA PHE A 34 -20.13 -20.40 -30.70
C PHE A 34 -19.24 -21.65 -30.59
N THR A 35 -19.17 -22.47 -31.64
CA THR A 35 -18.37 -23.71 -31.65
C THR A 35 -16.87 -23.46 -31.64
N ARG A 36 -16.41 -22.34 -32.22
CA ARG A 36 -15.01 -21.89 -32.11
C ARG A 36 -14.66 -21.50 -30.68
N VAL A 37 -15.47 -20.65 -30.05
CA VAL A 37 -15.26 -20.17 -28.67
C VAL A 37 -15.32 -21.31 -27.66
N GLU A 38 -16.22 -22.27 -27.86
CA GLU A 38 -16.35 -23.46 -27.02
C GLU A 38 -15.03 -24.24 -26.86
N LYS A 39 -14.16 -24.17 -27.88
CA LYS A 39 -12.86 -24.86 -27.92
C LYS A 39 -11.67 -23.94 -27.65
N SER A 40 -11.91 -22.66 -27.36
CA SER A 40 -10.86 -21.63 -27.33
C SER A 40 -10.12 -21.58 -25.99
N GLU A 41 -8.87 -21.08 -26.02
CA GLU A 41 -8.07 -20.88 -24.81
C GLU A 41 -8.60 -19.73 -23.96
N GLU A 42 -9.19 -18.70 -24.59
CA GLU A 42 -9.81 -17.55 -23.94
C GLU A 42 -10.97 -17.98 -23.05
N LEU A 43 -11.83 -18.89 -23.52
CA LEU A 43 -12.92 -19.43 -22.71
C LEU A 43 -12.39 -20.25 -21.54
N ARG A 44 -11.34 -21.06 -21.75
CA ARG A 44 -10.69 -21.82 -20.67
C ARG A 44 -10.12 -20.89 -19.61
N ARG A 45 -9.43 -19.83 -20.04
CA ARG A 45 -8.89 -18.80 -19.15
C ARG A 45 -9.99 -18.07 -18.39
N TYR A 46 -11.07 -17.69 -19.06
CA TYR A 46 -12.24 -17.08 -18.40
C TYR A 46 -12.79 -18.00 -17.30
N MET A 47 -12.98 -19.30 -17.58
CA MET A 47 -13.48 -20.26 -16.60
C MET A 47 -12.53 -20.46 -15.41
N GLU A 48 -11.22 -20.46 -15.66
CA GLU A 48 -10.20 -20.52 -14.60
C GLU A 48 -10.29 -19.30 -13.69
N LEU A 49 -10.35 -18.09 -14.27
CA LEU A 49 -10.48 -16.83 -13.54
C LEU A 49 -11.79 -16.77 -12.77
N GLU A 50 -12.90 -17.18 -13.37
CA GLU A 50 -14.21 -17.23 -12.73
C GLU A 50 -14.20 -18.17 -11.52
N ARG A 51 -13.58 -19.35 -11.64
CA ARG A 51 -13.39 -20.27 -10.52
C ARG A 51 -12.53 -19.65 -9.42
N LYS A 52 -11.43 -19.00 -9.78
CA LYS A 52 -10.53 -18.33 -8.85
C LYS A 52 -11.24 -17.20 -8.10
N ILE A 53 -11.96 -16.32 -8.79
CA ILE A 53 -12.68 -15.19 -8.19
C ILE A 53 -13.82 -15.67 -7.28
N ASN A 54 -14.46 -16.79 -7.63
CA ASN A 54 -15.53 -17.36 -6.81
C ASN A 54 -15.05 -18.18 -5.61
N SER A 55 -13.74 -18.47 -5.52
CA SER A 55 -13.14 -19.19 -4.39
C SER A 55 -13.31 -18.46 -3.05
N GLN A 56 -13.31 -19.22 -1.96
CA GLN A 56 -13.41 -18.63 -0.62
C GLN A 56 -12.17 -17.82 -0.28
N GLU A 57 -11.00 -18.29 -0.73
CA GLU A 57 -9.69 -17.66 -0.55
C GLU A 57 -9.69 -16.26 -1.15
N PHE A 58 -10.11 -16.12 -2.41
CA PHE A 58 -10.15 -14.82 -3.09
C PHE A 58 -11.15 -13.86 -2.45
N LYS A 59 -12.34 -14.35 -2.09
CA LYS A 59 -13.37 -13.55 -1.38
C LYS A 59 -12.87 -13.08 -0.02
N LYS A 60 -12.16 -13.94 0.71
CA LYS A 60 -11.55 -13.63 1.99
C LYS A 60 -10.45 -12.60 1.84
N GLU A 61 -9.53 -12.77 0.89
CA GLU A 61 -8.46 -11.80 0.59
C GLU A 61 -9.03 -10.41 0.26
N LYS A 62 -10.06 -10.36 -0.60
CA LYS A 62 -10.75 -9.10 -0.95
C LYS A 62 -11.35 -8.41 0.27
N SER A 63 -12.08 -9.18 1.09
CA SER A 63 -12.68 -8.67 2.33
C SER A 63 -11.63 -8.18 3.32
N GLU A 64 -10.54 -8.94 3.50
CA GLU A 64 -9.43 -8.57 4.38
C GLU A 64 -8.80 -7.24 3.94
N ILE A 65 -8.44 -7.10 2.65
CA ILE A 65 -7.85 -5.86 2.11
C ILE A 65 -8.80 -4.67 2.30
N GLN A 66 -10.10 -4.86 2.07
CA GLN A 66 -11.11 -3.81 2.23
C GLN A 66 -11.35 -3.43 3.71
N SER A 67 -11.22 -4.40 4.63
CA SER A 67 -11.40 -4.17 6.07
C SER A 67 -10.24 -3.41 6.72
N LEU A 68 -9.06 -3.39 6.08
CA LEU A 68 -7.90 -2.66 6.58
C LEU A 68 -8.13 -1.15 6.51
N ILE A 69 -8.45 -0.55 7.65
CA ILE A 69 -8.68 0.89 7.79
C ILE A 69 -7.71 1.51 8.79
N PHE A 70 -7.38 2.78 8.59
CA PHE A 70 -6.50 3.49 9.51
C PHE A 70 -7.14 3.67 10.89
N LYS A 71 -8.41 4.09 10.97
CA LYS A 71 -9.07 4.28 12.28
C LYS A 71 -9.24 2.95 13.01
N GLY A 72 -8.68 2.85 14.22
CA GLY A 72 -8.69 1.63 15.03
C GLY A 72 -7.49 0.70 14.80
N SER A 73 -6.64 0.99 13.80
CA SER A 73 -5.38 0.28 13.59
C SER A 73 -4.36 0.53 14.71
N LYS A 74 -3.31 -0.29 14.74
CA LYS A 74 -2.15 -0.12 15.64
C LYS A 74 -1.50 1.25 15.40
N GLU A 75 -1.35 1.63 14.14
CA GLU A 75 -0.73 2.88 13.69
C GLU A 75 -1.53 4.09 14.17
N TYR A 76 -2.86 4.03 14.08
CA TYR A 76 -3.74 5.06 14.63
C TYR A 76 -3.60 5.18 16.15
N ASN A 77 -3.55 4.07 16.87
CA ASN A 77 -3.37 4.07 18.31
C ASN A 77 -2.00 4.62 18.73
N GLN A 78 -0.93 4.31 17.99
CA GLN A 78 0.41 4.85 18.21
C GLN A 78 0.47 6.36 18.00
N LEU A 79 -0.16 6.88 16.93
CA LEU A 79 -0.26 8.34 16.72
C LEU A 79 -1.13 9.03 17.78
N LYS A 80 -2.21 8.38 18.21
CA LYS A 80 -3.07 8.88 19.30
C LYS A 80 -2.30 8.93 20.63
N GLU A 81 -1.53 7.89 20.93
CA GLU A 81 -0.65 7.80 22.10
C GLU A 81 0.43 8.88 22.06
N LEU A 82 1.12 9.03 20.94
CA LEU A 82 2.14 10.08 20.73
C LEU A 82 1.54 11.48 20.95
N LYS A 83 0.37 11.75 20.39
CA LYS A 83 -0.33 13.03 20.57
C LYS A 83 -0.68 13.27 22.04
N LYS A 84 -1.16 12.23 22.74
CA LYS A 84 -1.47 12.29 24.18
C LYS A 84 -0.21 12.60 24.99
N LEU A 85 0.87 11.85 24.80
CA LEU A 85 2.16 12.05 25.50
C LEU A 85 2.73 13.46 25.23
N LYS A 86 2.74 13.90 23.95
CA LYS A 86 3.17 15.25 23.56
C LYS A 86 2.38 16.36 24.27
N SER A 87 1.08 16.12 24.49
CA SER A 87 0.18 17.08 25.16
C SER A 87 0.25 17.03 26.68
N SER A 88 0.85 15.99 27.27
CA SER A 88 0.98 15.86 28.72
C SER A 88 1.79 17.03 29.28
N LYS A 89 1.34 17.57 30.42
CA LYS A 89 1.97 18.75 31.04
C LYS A 89 3.45 18.51 31.34
N GLY A 90 3.80 17.31 31.80
CA GLY A 90 5.16 16.90 32.12
C GLY A 90 6.10 16.96 30.90
N ILE A 91 5.79 16.20 29.85
CA ILE A 91 6.59 16.16 28.62
C ILE A 91 6.60 17.51 27.92
N LYS A 92 5.45 18.19 27.81
CA LYS A 92 5.38 19.52 27.18
C LYS A 92 6.28 20.54 27.88
N ASN A 93 6.31 20.54 29.21
CA ASN A 93 7.17 21.44 29.97
C ASN A 93 8.64 21.01 29.89
N TYR A 94 8.92 19.70 29.93
CA TYR A 94 10.26 19.15 29.74
C TYR A 94 10.85 19.61 28.40
N LEU A 95 10.14 19.39 27.29
CA LEU A 95 10.61 19.76 25.95
C LEU A 95 10.86 21.26 25.82
N LYS A 96 10.05 22.11 26.49
CA LYS A 96 10.28 23.56 26.53
C LYS A 96 11.55 23.95 27.29
N VAL A 97 11.86 23.25 28.38
CA VAL A 97 13.05 23.53 29.20
C VAL A 97 14.31 22.93 28.56
N GLU A 98 14.21 21.75 27.95
CA GLU A 98 15.34 21.06 27.31
C GLU A 98 15.99 21.92 26.21
N VAL A 99 15.19 22.63 25.42
CA VAL A 99 15.67 23.55 24.37
C VAL A 99 15.85 24.99 24.85
N SER A 100 15.71 25.27 26.15
CA SER A 100 15.78 26.63 26.67
C SER A 100 17.21 27.10 26.86
N GLU A 101 17.48 28.35 26.48
CA GLU A 101 18.76 29.02 26.79
C GLU A 101 19.00 29.14 28.30
N GLU A 102 17.94 29.18 29.12
CA GLU A 102 18.05 29.18 30.58
C GLU A 102 18.68 27.89 31.12
N LEU A 103 18.25 26.71 30.63
CA LEU A 103 18.84 25.42 31.03
C LEU A 103 20.30 25.33 30.57
N LYS A 104 20.60 25.80 29.35
CA LYS A 104 21.97 25.84 28.83
C LYS A 104 22.87 26.73 29.68
N ARG A 105 22.41 27.95 30.02
CA ARG A 105 23.10 28.85 30.94
C ARG A 105 23.29 28.22 32.31
N TYR A 106 22.26 27.56 32.86
CA TYR A 106 22.35 26.87 34.13
C TYR A 106 23.40 25.75 34.12
N LYS A 107 23.41 24.89 33.09
CA LYS A 107 24.42 23.81 32.94
C LYS A 107 25.85 24.38 32.84
N GLN A 108 26.03 25.49 32.12
CA GLN A 108 27.33 26.20 32.04
C GLN A 108 27.77 26.78 33.39
N LEU A 109 26.85 27.43 34.11
CA LEU A 109 27.12 27.98 35.43
C LEU A 109 27.42 26.89 36.46
N ALA A 110 26.70 25.77 36.43
CA ALA A 110 26.93 24.61 37.30
C ALA A 110 28.38 24.10 37.23
N ALA A 111 28.98 24.13 36.03
CA ALA A 111 30.36 23.71 35.80
C ALA A 111 31.40 24.79 36.13
N SER A 112 30.97 26.04 36.36
CA SER A 112 31.87 27.18 36.52
C SER A 112 32.54 27.22 37.90
N ASP A 113 33.78 27.71 37.94
CA ASP A 113 34.50 27.91 39.20
C ASP A 113 33.84 28.96 40.09
N LYS A 114 33.06 29.88 39.51
CA LYS A 114 32.26 30.86 40.24
C LYS A 114 31.25 30.19 41.18
N ILE A 115 30.52 29.17 40.70
CA ILE A 115 29.55 28.44 41.52
C ILE A 115 30.26 27.55 42.55
N LYS A 116 31.35 26.87 42.16
CA LYS A 116 32.17 26.10 43.12
C LYS A 116 32.70 26.97 44.26
N GLU A 117 33.23 28.16 43.93
CA GLU A 117 33.71 29.13 44.93
C GLU A 117 32.56 29.59 45.84
N PHE A 118 31.39 29.88 45.27
CA PHE A 118 30.21 30.25 46.05
C PHE A 118 29.78 29.14 47.02
N ASP A 119 29.72 27.88 46.56
CA ASP A 119 29.31 26.75 47.39
C ASP A 119 30.29 26.52 48.55
N GLN A 120 31.60 26.51 48.29
CA GLN A 120 32.64 26.39 49.32
C GLN A 120 32.57 27.52 50.35
N LEU A 121 32.36 28.76 49.90
CA LEU A 121 32.20 29.90 50.81
C LEU A 121 30.86 29.88 51.55
N SER A 122 29.79 29.40 50.92
CA SER A 122 28.48 29.20 51.53
C SER A 122 28.57 28.17 52.66
N GLU A 123 29.26 27.06 52.43
CA GLU A 123 29.56 26.02 53.42
C GLU A 123 30.31 26.63 54.61
N TYR A 124 31.46 27.27 54.36
CA TYR A 124 32.26 27.95 55.40
C TYR A 124 31.45 28.95 56.25
N VAL A 125 30.54 29.71 55.62
CA VAL A 125 29.72 30.72 56.30
C VAL A 125 28.54 30.10 57.06
N LYS A 126 27.87 29.10 56.49
CA LYS A 126 26.62 28.53 57.05
C LYS A 126 26.88 27.39 58.03
N GLU A 127 27.94 26.63 57.86
CA GLU A 127 28.26 25.46 58.71
C GLU A 127 29.00 25.83 60.01
N GLY A 128 29.08 27.12 60.34
CA GLY A 128 29.53 27.59 61.65
C GLY A 128 31.03 27.89 61.77
N GLN A 129 31.86 27.48 60.81
CA GLN A 129 33.31 27.78 60.84
C GLN A 129 33.60 29.28 60.83
N PHE A 130 32.87 30.08 60.04
CA PHE A 130 32.98 31.54 60.07
C PHE A 130 32.65 32.13 61.45
N VAL A 131 31.65 31.58 62.14
CA VAL A 131 31.24 32.04 63.48
C VAL A 131 32.35 31.72 64.49
N ALA A 132 32.95 30.53 64.41
CA ALA A 132 34.08 30.13 65.24
C ALA A 132 35.29 31.05 65.02
N ASP A 133 35.69 31.29 63.76
CA ASP A 133 36.82 32.15 63.41
C ASP A 133 36.59 33.60 63.86
N LYS A 134 35.39 34.14 63.63
CA LYS A 134 35.01 35.48 64.11
C LYS A 134 35.11 35.59 65.62
N LYS A 135 34.59 34.61 66.35
CA LYS A 135 34.64 34.58 67.82
C LYS A 135 36.08 34.49 68.32
N SER A 136 36.89 33.60 67.75
CA SER A 136 38.31 33.40 68.09
C SER A 136 39.16 34.66 67.84
N ILE A 137 38.92 35.39 66.75
CA ILE A 137 39.66 36.62 66.43
C ILE A 137 39.20 37.79 67.30
N THR A 138 37.89 37.92 67.54
CA THR A 138 37.34 39.05 68.32
C THR A 138 37.60 38.93 69.82
N SER A 139 37.69 37.71 70.37
CA SER A 139 37.99 37.46 71.77
C SER A 139 39.45 37.78 72.16
N GLN A 140 40.37 37.84 71.19
CA GLN A 140 41.77 38.22 71.43
C GLN A 140 41.88 39.72 71.70
N VAL A 141 41.71 40.13 72.95
CA VAL A 141 41.78 41.52 73.40
C VAL A 141 43.00 41.77 74.28
N PHE A 142 43.53 42.99 74.26
CA PHE A 142 44.69 43.34 75.09
C PHE A 142 44.36 43.27 76.58
N LYS A 143 43.16 43.70 76.97
CA LYS A 143 42.71 43.65 78.37
C LYS A 143 42.51 42.19 78.82
N GLY A 144 43.25 41.75 79.84
CA GLY A 144 43.26 40.37 80.33
C GLY A 144 44.21 39.43 79.58
N SER A 145 44.95 39.93 78.58
CA SER A 145 45.94 39.13 77.84
C SER A 145 47.22 38.88 78.64
N ALA A 146 47.99 37.88 78.20
CA ALA A 146 49.34 37.64 78.73
C ALA A 146 50.23 38.87 78.50
N GLU A 147 50.09 39.54 77.36
CA GLU A 147 50.87 40.72 76.96
C GLU A 147 50.62 41.92 77.89
N GLU A 148 49.36 42.12 78.33
CA GLU A 148 49.04 43.12 79.35
C GLU A 148 49.57 42.72 80.73
N LYS A 149 49.52 41.43 81.08
CA LYS A 149 50.09 40.91 82.34
C LYS A 149 51.60 41.13 82.39
N HIS A 150 52.32 40.80 81.32
CA HIS A 150 53.76 41.05 81.18
C HIS A 150 54.09 42.54 81.30
N MET A 151 53.31 43.42 80.66
CA MET A 151 53.45 44.88 80.80
C MET A 151 53.22 45.35 82.24
N ARG A 152 52.19 44.82 82.92
CA ARG A 152 51.90 45.15 84.32
C ARG A 152 53.01 44.67 85.25
N ASP A 153 53.49 43.45 85.06
CA ASP A 153 54.59 42.87 85.83
C ASP A 153 55.90 43.63 85.62
N PHE A 154 56.21 44.02 84.37
CA PHE A 154 57.36 44.87 84.08
C PHE A 154 57.25 46.21 84.79
N LYS A 155 56.11 46.92 84.66
CA LYS A 155 55.88 48.21 85.35
C LYS A 155 55.94 48.10 86.87
N ARG A 156 55.54 46.95 87.43
CA ARG A 156 55.62 46.69 88.88
C ARG A 156 57.06 46.48 89.33
N LEU A 157 57.81 45.64 88.63
CA LEU A 157 59.23 45.37 88.91
C LEU A 157 60.08 46.63 88.69
N ASP A 158 59.84 47.38 87.62
CA ASP A 158 60.50 48.65 87.32
C ASP A 158 60.37 49.68 88.47
N LYS A 159 59.26 49.62 89.21
CA LYS A 159 59.00 50.48 90.35
C LYS A 159 59.57 49.97 91.67
N SER A 160 60.04 48.72 91.73
CA SER A 160 60.53 48.12 92.97
C SER A 160 61.78 48.84 93.46
N ALA A 161 61.88 49.00 94.79
CA ALA A 161 62.98 49.75 95.39
C ALA A 161 64.35 49.11 95.08
N GLY A 162 64.39 47.79 94.96
CA GLY A 162 65.58 47.02 94.61
C GLY A 162 66.01 47.20 93.15
N ILE A 163 65.09 47.11 92.18
CA ILE A 163 65.39 47.37 90.75
C ILE A 163 65.78 48.84 90.55
N LYS A 164 65.14 49.79 91.23
CA LYS A 164 65.55 51.20 91.20
C LYS A 164 66.94 51.42 91.78
N ALA A 165 67.25 50.79 92.91
CA ALA A 165 68.59 50.84 93.48
C ALA A 165 69.62 50.24 92.51
N TYR A 166 69.32 49.09 91.92
CA TYR A 166 70.14 48.47 90.88
C TYR A 166 70.39 49.42 89.70
N LYS A 167 69.36 49.96 89.07
CA LYS A 167 69.53 50.96 88.00
C LYS A 167 70.36 52.18 88.40
N SER A 168 70.24 52.62 89.64
CA SER A 168 70.86 53.87 90.11
C SER A 168 72.34 53.70 90.46
N ILE A 169 72.75 52.55 91.00
CA ILE A 169 74.12 52.36 91.51
C ILE A 169 74.88 51.18 90.89
N HIS A 170 74.23 50.27 90.17
CA HIS A 170 74.91 49.22 89.40
C HIS A 170 75.92 49.87 88.44
N GLN A 171 77.17 49.40 88.46
CA GLN A 171 78.29 49.97 87.71
C GLN A 171 78.65 51.44 88.01
N SER A 172 78.01 52.08 88.99
CA SER A 172 78.31 53.47 89.35
C SER A 172 79.74 53.59 89.92
N ALA A 173 80.38 54.74 89.67
CA ALA A 173 81.71 55.02 90.19
C ALA A 173 81.77 54.95 91.73
N ARG A 174 80.65 55.29 92.40
CA ARG A 174 80.52 55.25 93.86
C ARG A 174 80.53 53.82 94.40
N LEU A 175 79.84 52.89 93.75
CA LEU A 175 79.84 51.47 94.11
C LEU A 175 81.24 50.87 93.91
N LYS A 176 81.88 51.12 92.75
CA LYS A 176 83.22 50.64 92.45
C LYS A 176 84.26 51.12 93.47
N LYS A 177 84.26 52.42 93.81
CA LYS A 177 85.15 52.98 94.84
C LYS A 177 84.93 52.35 96.21
N HIS A 178 83.68 52.04 96.57
CA HIS A 178 83.37 51.39 97.82
C HIS A 178 83.86 49.94 97.85
N GLU A 179 83.61 49.17 96.78
CA GLU A 179 84.14 47.80 96.64
C GLU A 179 85.67 47.79 96.72
N GLN A 180 86.36 48.72 96.03
CA GLN A 180 87.81 48.87 96.13
C GLN A 180 88.29 49.26 97.54
N PHE A 181 87.60 50.19 98.21
CA PHE A 181 87.98 50.61 99.56
C PHE A 181 87.77 49.52 100.60
N SER A 182 86.83 48.59 100.37
CA SER A 182 86.58 47.44 101.25
C SER A 182 87.80 46.54 101.45
N GLU A 183 88.74 46.57 100.50
CA GLU A 183 89.98 45.79 100.55
C GLU A 183 91.19 46.59 101.06
N SER A 184 91.01 47.87 101.40
CA SER A 184 92.12 48.73 101.79
C SER A 184 92.74 48.35 103.14
N GLU A 185 94.07 48.43 103.24
CA GLU A 185 94.80 48.23 104.50
C GLU A 185 94.35 49.20 105.59
N LYS A 186 93.90 50.41 105.21
CA LYS A 186 93.35 51.40 106.13
C LYS A 186 92.06 50.90 106.81
N LEU A 187 91.15 50.26 106.07
CA LEU A 187 89.95 49.67 106.63
C LEU A 187 90.27 48.44 107.50
N LYS A 188 91.18 47.57 107.02
CA LYS A 188 91.63 46.40 107.80
C LYS A 188 92.24 46.81 109.14
N LYS A 189 93.12 47.83 109.13
CA LYS A 189 93.73 48.39 110.34
C LYS A 189 92.67 48.98 111.30
N TYR A 190 91.66 49.67 110.78
CA TYR A 190 90.53 50.16 111.59
C TYR A 190 89.75 49.03 112.25
N ILE A 191 89.39 47.98 111.48
CA ILE A 191 88.66 46.82 112.00
C ILE A 191 89.48 46.12 113.09
N TYR A 192 90.75 45.84 112.83
CA TYR A 192 91.68 45.21 113.78
C TYR A 192 91.77 45.98 115.12
N LEU A 193 91.96 47.30 115.05
CA LEU A 193 92.03 48.17 116.24
C LEU A 193 90.69 48.29 116.99
N THR A 194 89.54 48.03 116.34
CA THR A 194 88.23 48.00 117.02
C THR A 194 87.92 46.69 117.73
N THR A 195 88.68 45.63 117.47
CA THR A 195 88.44 44.29 118.02
C THR A 195 89.39 43.85 119.14
N GLU A 196 90.49 44.57 119.39
CA GLU A 196 91.46 44.28 120.47
C GLU A 196 91.14 44.98 121.82
N PRO A 197 91.48 44.41 123.00
CA PRO A 197 91.31 45.07 124.30
C PRO A 197 92.33 46.20 124.50
N LEU A 198 91.87 47.44 124.60
CA LEU A 198 92.72 48.64 124.59
C LEU A 198 93.13 49.10 126.01
N SER A 199 94.16 48.50 126.60
CA SER A 199 94.83 49.04 127.81
C SER A 199 95.89 50.10 127.49
N ASP A 200 96.35 50.17 126.24
CA ASP A 200 97.39 51.07 125.75
C ASP A 200 96.83 52.43 125.25
N LYS A 201 97.29 53.52 125.89
CA LYS A 201 96.90 54.90 125.56
C LYS A 201 97.24 55.30 124.12
N GLN A 202 98.27 54.72 123.50
CA GLN A 202 98.72 55.09 122.15
C GLN A 202 97.78 54.52 121.07
N LYS A 203 97.39 53.25 121.18
CA LYS A 203 96.38 52.60 120.32
C LYS A 203 95.01 53.29 120.42
N GLN A 204 94.60 53.75 121.61
CA GLN A 204 93.35 54.51 121.79
C GLN A 204 93.35 55.84 121.04
N LYS A 205 94.51 56.52 120.96
CA LYS A 205 94.66 57.79 120.24
C LYS A 205 94.57 57.58 118.73
N GLU A 206 95.21 56.54 118.20
CA GLU A 206 95.17 56.18 116.77
C GLU A 206 93.77 55.75 116.33
N LEU A 207 93.07 54.94 117.13
CA LEU A 207 91.67 54.58 116.87
C LEU A 207 90.76 55.81 116.87
N LYS A 208 90.99 56.80 117.76
CA LYS A 208 90.25 58.08 117.73
C LYS A 208 90.49 58.86 116.44
N THR A 209 91.70 58.83 115.90
CA THR A 209 92.04 59.47 114.61
C THR A 209 91.36 58.75 113.45
N LEU A 210 91.45 57.42 113.37
CA LEU A 210 90.79 56.63 112.32
C LEU A 210 89.26 56.71 112.41
N LYS A 211 88.67 56.78 113.61
CA LYS A 211 87.23 57.06 113.80
C LYS A 211 86.81 58.42 113.26
N ARG A 212 87.75 59.34 113.02
CA ARG A 212 87.52 60.66 112.41
C ARG A 212 87.90 60.73 110.93
N ASP A 213 88.49 59.67 110.36
CA ASP A 213 88.89 59.63 108.95
C ASP A 213 87.66 59.68 108.02
N THR A 214 87.74 60.55 107.02
CA THR A 214 86.64 60.87 106.11
C THR A 214 86.33 59.75 105.14
N GLU A 215 87.33 58.97 104.70
CA GLU A 215 87.14 57.86 103.77
C GLU A 215 86.50 56.66 104.49
N LEU A 216 87.00 56.32 105.68
CA LEU A 216 86.41 55.31 106.56
C LEU A 216 84.95 55.63 106.90
N ARG A 217 84.66 56.87 107.28
CA ARG A 217 83.28 57.32 107.53
C ARG A 217 82.43 57.26 106.27
N GLY A 218 82.97 57.63 105.12
CA GLY A 218 82.29 57.57 103.82
C GLY A 218 81.96 56.14 103.41
N TYR A 219 82.92 55.22 103.59
CA TYR A 219 82.76 53.78 103.40
C TYR A 219 81.65 53.23 104.28
N PHE A 220 81.74 53.36 105.61
CA PHE A 220 80.70 52.83 106.50
C PHE A 220 79.33 53.50 106.32
N ARG A 221 79.29 54.77 105.89
CA ARG A 221 78.03 55.46 105.56
C ARG A 221 77.37 54.84 104.32
N PHE A 222 78.15 54.46 103.31
CA PHE A 222 77.63 53.80 102.12
C PHE A 222 77.36 52.30 102.36
N GLU A 223 78.20 51.63 103.15
CA GLU A 223 78.04 50.25 103.62
C GLU A 223 76.72 50.09 104.39
N LYS A 224 76.39 51.04 105.27
CA LYS A 224 75.11 51.08 105.99
C LYS A 224 73.97 51.71 105.18
N SER A 225 74.21 52.12 103.93
CA SER A 225 73.16 52.77 103.15
C SER A 225 72.11 51.76 102.72
N LYS A 226 70.84 52.17 102.88
CA LYS A 226 69.70 51.39 102.40
C LYS A 226 69.80 51.07 100.91
N MET A 227 70.41 51.96 100.12
CA MET A 227 70.56 51.80 98.68
C MET A 227 71.56 50.70 98.30
N LEU A 228 72.71 50.62 98.98
CA LEU A 228 73.67 49.53 98.76
C LEU A 228 73.12 48.17 99.23
N LYS A 229 72.42 48.14 100.37
CA LYS A 229 71.75 46.94 100.87
C LYS A 229 70.76 46.38 99.83
N LEU A 230 69.87 47.24 99.32
CA LEU A 230 68.89 46.88 98.29
C LEU A 230 69.52 46.45 96.97
N TYR A 231 70.65 47.06 96.59
CA TYR A 231 71.41 46.63 95.41
C TYR A 231 71.96 45.21 95.57
N ARG A 232 72.60 44.89 96.70
CA ARG A 232 73.17 43.56 96.95
C ARG A 232 72.11 42.47 97.05
N GLU A 233 70.92 42.78 97.58
CA GLU A 233 69.78 41.86 97.64
C GLU A 233 69.25 41.50 96.23
N VAL A 234 69.37 42.42 95.27
CA VAL A 234 68.81 42.26 93.92
C VAL A 234 69.85 41.84 92.88
N ALA A 235 71.12 42.20 93.07
CA ALA A 235 72.23 41.81 92.21
C ALA A 235 72.36 40.28 92.20
N GLY A 236 72.07 39.66 91.05
CA GLY A 236 72.03 38.19 90.91
C GLY A 236 70.72 37.53 91.34
N SER A 237 69.68 38.30 91.68
CA SER A 237 68.38 37.75 92.07
C SER A 237 67.52 37.32 90.88
N HIS A 238 66.59 36.39 91.12
CA HIS A 238 65.57 36.03 90.14
C HIS A 238 64.64 37.21 89.79
N GLU A 239 64.48 38.19 90.69
CA GLU A 239 63.68 39.39 90.44
C GLU A 239 64.29 40.26 89.33
N LEU A 240 65.62 40.44 89.35
CA LEU A 240 66.36 41.17 88.32
C LEU A 240 66.29 40.47 86.96
N LYS A 241 66.58 39.16 86.93
CA LYS A 241 66.50 38.36 85.71
C LYS A 241 65.12 38.45 85.06
N LYS A 242 64.05 38.33 85.86
CA LYS A 242 62.67 38.48 85.38
C LYS A 242 62.37 39.89 84.85
N TYR A 243 62.92 40.93 85.47
CA TYR A 243 62.78 42.30 84.98
C TYR A 243 63.48 42.48 83.62
N GLU A 244 64.70 41.97 83.46
CA GLU A 244 65.48 42.02 82.21
C GLU A 244 64.79 41.24 81.08
N ASP A 245 64.32 40.01 81.36
CA ASP A 245 63.58 39.18 80.41
C ASP A 245 62.29 39.87 79.95
N LEU A 246 61.51 40.45 80.88
CA LEU A 246 60.30 41.20 80.55
C LEU A 246 60.61 42.49 79.78
N SER A 247 61.73 43.15 80.09
CA SER A 247 62.17 44.35 79.37
C SER A 247 62.54 44.02 77.93
N GLY A 248 63.29 42.94 77.71
CA GLY A 248 63.64 42.43 76.37
C GLY A 248 62.39 42.02 75.59
N TYR A 249 61.49 41.27 76.20
CA TYR A 249 60.24 40.83 75.58
C TYR A 249 59.33 42.01 75.20
N ILE A 250 59.09 42.98 76.08
CA ILE A 250 58.20 44.13 75.80
C ILE A 250 58.78 45.07 74.74
N ASN A 251 60.11 45.14 74.62
CA ASN A 251 60.76 45.98 73.62
C ASN A 251 60.91 45.29 72.25
N SER A 252 60.68 43.98 72.18
CA SER A 252 60.74 43.19 70.94
C SER A 252 59.74 43.67 69.88
N GLY A 253 60.06 43.42 68.60
CA GLY A 253 59.14 43.66 67.49
C GLY A 253 57.85 42.85 67.63
N ASP A 254 57.99 41.56 67.94
CA ASP A 254 56.88 40.61 68.12
C ASP A 254 55.86 41.08 69.15
N TYR A 255 56.31 41.57 70.31
CA TYR A 255 55.42 42.10 71.34
C TYR A 255 54.65 43.33 70.84
N LYS A 256 55.33 44.27 70.17
CA LYS A 256 54.70 45.49 69.63
C LYS A 256 53.65 45.14 68.57
N GLU A 257 53.96 44.24 67.66
CA GLU A 257 53.04 43.75 66.63
C GLU A 257 51.84 43.05 67.25
N ARG A 258 52.07 42.17 68.23
CA ARG A 258 51.02 41.45 68.94
C ARG A 258 50.09 42.40 69.70
N VAL A 259 50.64 43.38 70.40
CA VAL A 259 49.84 44.40 71.11
C VAL A 259 49.04 45.27 70.12
N ASN A 260 49.64 45.66 69.00
CA ASN A 260 48.93 46.40 67.94
C ASN A 260 47.75 45.59 67.40
N PHE A 261 47.93 44.30 67.15
CA PHE A 261 46.86 43.39 66.75
C PHE A 261 45.76 43.29 67.84
N LEU A 262 46.14 43.08 69.10
CA LEU A 262 45.19 42.91 70.21
C LEU A 262 44.36 44.19 70.48
N LYS A 263 44.94 45.37 70.25
CA LYS A 263 44.29 46.68 70.41
C LYS A 263 43.49 47.12 69.18
N ASP A 264 43.73 46.55 68.01
CA ASP A 264 43.00 46.91 66.79
C ASP A 264 41.54 46.44 66.87
N GLN A 265 40.62 47.40 67.05
CA GLN A 265 39.18 47.15 67.07
C GLN A 265 38.63 46.69 65.71
N LYS A 266 39.37 46.94 64.62
CA LYS A 266 39.03 46.53 63.25
C LYS A 266 39.78 45.26 62.81
N LYS A 267 40.52 44.57 63.69
CA LYS A 267 41.29 43.36 63.36
C LYS A 267 40.48 42.28 62.64
N PHE A 268 39.23 42.08 63.05
CA PHE A 268 38.36 41.12 62.37
C PHE A 268 38.07 41.53 60.92
N LYS A 269 37.81 42.81 60.64
CA LYS A 269 37.59 43.31 59.27
C LYS A 269 38.83 43.18 58.37
N LYS A 270 40.02 43.05 58.95
CA LYS A 270 41.28 42.83 58.22
C LYS A 270 41.62 41.34 58.07
N SER A 271 40.89 40.44 58.71
CA SER A 271 41.18 39.01 58.71
C SER A 271 40.75 38.31 57.42
N GLU A 272 41.39 37.19 57.12
CA GLU A 272 41.00 36.29 56.02
C GLU A 272 39.55 35.80 56.16
N ALA A 273 39.08 35.55 57.39
CA ALA A 273 37.70 35.16 57.65
C ALA A 273 36.69 36.23 57.17
N TYR A 274 36.99 37.51 57.37
CA TYR A 274 36.14 38.60 56.88
C TYR A 274 36.23 38.80 55.36
N LYS A 275 37.41 38.58 54.77
CA LYS A 275 37.57 38.58 53.30
C LYS A 275 36.72 37.49 52.65
N LYS A 276 36.78 36.25 53.16
CA LYS A 276 35.93 35.13 52.72
C LYS A 276 34.44 35.44 52.85
N PHE A 277 34.00 35.99 53.98
CA PHE A 277 32.61 36.40 54.18
C PHE A 277 32.16 37.54 53.25
N SER A 278 33.03 38.52 52.98
CA SER A 278 32.74 39.61 52.05
C SER A 278 32.64 39.10 50.62
N ARG A 279 33.54 38.19 50.22
CA ARG A 279 33.49 37.50 48.93
C ARG A 279 32.21 36.68 48.78
N PHE A 280 31.83 35.91 49.81
CA PHE A 280 30.55 35.21 49.87
C PHE A 280 29.37 36.16 49.62
N LYS A 281 29.32 37.30 50.33
CA LYS A 281 28.25 38.29 50.14
C LYS A 281 28.22 38.87 48.73
N ASN A 282 29.38 39.15 48.15
CA ASN A 282 29.48 39.66 46.79
C ASN A 282 29.00 38.63 45.76
N LEU A 283 29.42 37.37 45.90
CA LEU A 283 28.94 36.27 45.06
C LEU A 283 27.45 36.01 45.26
N ALA A 284 26.94 36.06 46.50
CA ALA A 284 25.50 35.95 46.77
C ALA A 284 24.68 37.08 46.12
N ALA A 285 25.30 38.25 45.90
CA ALA A 285 24.69 39.38 45.22
C ALA A 285 24.82 39.31 43.69
N ASP A 286 25.72 38.49 43.15
CA ASP A 286 25.99 38.33 41.72
C ASP A 286 24.77 37.77 40.97
N ASN A 287 24.53 38.28 39.78
CA ASN A 287 23.34 37.94 38.99
C ASN A 287 23.37 36.49 38.49
N ASP A 288 24.54 35.91 38.21
CA ASP A 288 24.66 34.51 37.79
C ASP A 288 24.35 33.57 38.95
N VAL A 289 24.88 33.86 40.14
CA VAL A 289 24.61 33.06 41.35
C VAL A 289 23.14 33.14 41.72
N LYS A 290 22.54 34.35 41.68
CA LYS A 290 21.09 34.53 41.92
C LYS A 290 20.24 33.77 40.91
N PHE A 291 20.59 33.85 39.62
CA PHE A 291 19.90 33.10 38.57
C PHE A 291 20.03 31.60 38.81
N PHE A 292 21.25 31.10 39.05
CA PHE A 292 21.54 29.70 39.29
C PHE A 292 20.68 29.15 40.44
N LEU A 293 20.71 29.80 41.61
CA LEU A 293 19.94 29.38 42.78
C LEU A 293 18.42 29.45 42.57
N LYS A 294 17.94 30.45 41.80
CA LYS A 294 16.52 30.60 41.49
C LYS A 294 16.05 29.54 40.49
N PHE A 295 16.85 29.26 39.47
CA PHE A 295 16.55 28.27 38.44
C PHE A 295 16.59 26.85 39.00
N ASP A 296 17.58 26.55 39.85
CA ASP A 296 17.73 25.28 40.57
C ASP A 296 16.46 24.92 41.36
N LYS A 297 15.87 25.92 42.02
CA LYS A 297 14.63 25.77 42.81
C LYS A 297 13.35 25.95 42.00
N SER A 298 13.46 26.20 40.69
CA SER A 298 12.29 26.50 39.87
C SER A 298 11.45 25.24 39.65
N ALA A 299 10.13 25.40 39.69
CA ALA A 299 9.20 24.30 39.39
C ALA A 299 9.41 23.71 37.98
N ARG A 300 9.91 24.52 37.03
CA ARG A 300 10.20 24.09 35.66
C ARG A 300 11.44 23.18 35.60
N TYR A 301 12.49 23.50 36.35
CA TYR A 301 13.68 22.64 36.44
C TYR A 301 13.39 21.35 37.22
N LYS A 302 12.58 21.40 38.28
CA LYS A 302 12.10 20.19 38.96
C LYS A 302 11.35 19.25 38.00
N ASN A 303 10.38 19.78 37.24
CA ASN A 303 9.70 19.00 36.20
C ASN A 303 10.69 18.44 35.16
N TYR A 304 11.72 19.20 34.80
CA TYR A 304 12.76 18.72 33.87
C TYR A 304 13.44 17.48 34.44
N LEU A 305 13.89 17.51 35.69
CA LEU A 305 14.52 16.37 36.36
C LEU A 305 13.57 15.17 36.52
N ASP A 306 12.31 15.42 36.93
CA ASP A 306 11.31 14.36 37.14
C ASP A 306 10.97 13.61 35.84
N VAL A 307 10.96 14.32 34.70
CA VAL A 307 10.65 13.75 33.38
C VAL A 307 11.88 13.18 32.70
N ASN A 308 13.08 13.69 33.01
CA ASN A 308 14.34 13.21 32.45
C ASN A 308 14.55 11.74 32.84
N GLY A 309 14.58 10.85 31.85
CA GLY A 309 14.68 9.41 32.07
C GLY A 309 13.36 8.70 32.47
N SER A 310 12.24 9.43 32.56
CA SER A 310 10.92 8.84 32.81
C SER A 310 10.50 7.86 31.70
N HIS A 311 9.69 6.86 32.07
CA HIS A 311 9.14 5.90 31.12
C HIS A 311 8.32 6.59 30.02
N ASP A 312 7.50 7.58 30.38
CA ASP A 312 6.68 8.33 29.43
C ASP A 312 7.51 9.10 28.41
N LEU A 313 8.64 9.69 28.81
CA LEU A 313 9.56 10.37 27.87
C LEU A 313 10.22 9.37 26.93
N LYS A 314 10.66 8.21 27.45
CA LYS A 314 11.22 7.14 26.61
C LYS A 314 10.20 6.66 25.56
N ARG A 315 8.96 6.40 25.99
CA ARG A 315 7.86 6.00 25.10
C ARG A 315 7.51 7.08 24.09
N TYR A 316 7.54 8.36 24.49
CA TYR A 316 7.33 9.48 23.59
C TYR A 316 8.40 9.51 22.48
N ASN A 317 9.67 9.36 22.82
CA ASN A 317 10.77 9.34 21.86
C ASN A 317 10.70 8.13 20.92
N GLU A 318 10.41 6.93 21.46
CA GLU A 318 10.20 5.71 20.67
C GLU A 318 9.08 5.90 19.64
N LEU A 319 7.93 6.42 20.08
CA LEU A 319 6.80 6.68 19.17
C LEU A 319 7.13 7.78 18.17
N LEU A 320 7.89 8.81 18.55
CA LEU A 320 8.30 9.88 17.65
C LEU A 320 9.21 9.34 16.53
N GLU A 321 10.18 8.49 16.88
CA GLU A 321 11.04 7.81 15.91
C GLU A 321 10.24 6.87 15.01
N LEU A 322 9.43 6.00 15.62
CA LEU A 322 8.61 5.02 14.90
C LEU A 322 7.64 5.70 13.93
N THR A 323 6.93 6.74 14.35
CA THR A 323 5.94 7.41 13.49
C THR A 323 6.57 8.27 12.40
N ASN A 324 7.85 8.63 12.55
CA ASN A 324 8.62 9.33 11.52
C ASN A 324 9.31 8.38 10.52
N SER A 325 9.36 7.08 10.80
CA SER A 325 9.90 6.07 9.88
C SER A 325 9.11 6.00 8.56
N GLU A 326 9.80 5.65 7.48
CA GLU A 326 9.17 5.52 6.17
C GLU A 326 8.21 4.34 6.11
N GLU A 327 8.50 3.26 6.83
CA GLU A 327 7.64 2.09 6.98
C GLU A 327 6.28 2.49 7.57
N PHE A 328 6.29 3.28 8.64
CA PHE A 328 5.06 3.76 9.28
C PHE A 328 4.26 4.67 8.36
N LYS A 329 4.92 5.62 7.67
CA LYS A 329 4.25 6.53 6.71
C LYS A 329 3.61 5.74 5.55
N LYS A 330 4.33 4.78 4.97
CA LYS A 330 3.82 3.90 3.90
C LYS A 330 2.62 3.10 4.39
N ARG A 331 2.72 2.50 5.58
CA ARG A 331 1.64 1.72 6.18
C ARG A 331 0.40 2.56 6.48
N LYS A 332 0.58 3.76 7.05
CA LYS A 332 -0.49 4.74 7.25
C LYS A 332 -1.17 5.12 5.93
N ALA A 333 -0.38 5.47 4.90
CA ALA A 333 -0.90 5.82 3.58
C ALA A 333 -1.73 4.67 2.97
N TYR A 334 -1.24 3.42 3.08
CA TYR A 334 -1.99 2.24 2.66
C TYR A 334 -3.31 2.07 3.42
N LEU A 335 -3.30 2.21 4.74
CA LEU A 335 -4.51 2.09 5.57
C LEU A 335 -5.52 3.22 5.32
N GLU A 336 -5.06 4.41 4.93
CA GLU A 336 -5.90 5.56 4.55
C GLU A 336 -6.45 5.47 3.11
N ASP A 337 -5.82 4.69 2.23
CA ASP A 337 -6.26 4.53 0.85
C ASP A 337 -7.59 3.78 0.75
N LYS A 338 -8.64 4.45 0.25
CA LYS A 338 -9.96 3.84 0.06
C LYS A 338 -10.00 2.88 -1.14
N ASN A 339 -9.02 2.98 -2.04
CA ASN A 339 -8.96 2.27 -3.32
C ASN A 339 -7.88 1.17 -3.31
N LYS A 340 -7.50 0.65 -2.13
CA LYS A 340 -6.51 -0.44 -1.98
C LYS A 340 -6.80 -1.62 -2.89
N TRP A 341 -8.07 -2.05 -2.96
CA TRP A 341 -8.46 -3.17 -3.81
C TRP A 341 -8.13 -2.88 -5.26
N LEU A 342 -8.41 -1.67 -5.78
CA LEU A 342 -8.12 -1.30 -7.17
C LEU A 342 -6.62 -1.38 -7.54
N LYS A 343 -5.74 -1.41 -6.53
CA LYS A 343 -4.29 -1.52 -6.69
C LYS A 343 -3.77 -2.93 -6.36
N SER A 344 -4.65 -3.87 -6.01
CA SER A 344 -4.27 -5.23 -5.63
C SER A 344 -4.09 -6.12 -6.86
N PRO A 345 -3.26 -7.18 -6.78
CA PRO A 345 -3.22 -8.23 -7.79
C PRO A 345 -4.60 -8.88 -8.02
N GLY A 346 -5.41 -9.01 -6.96
CA GLY A 346 -6.76 -9.56 -7.06
C GLY A 346 -7.69 -8.73 -7.95
N TYR A 347 -7.62 -7.41 -7.92
CA TYR A 347 -8.41 -6.58 -8.82
C TYR A 347 -7.97 -6.72 -10.29
N ALA A 348 -6.67 -6.89 -10.56
CA ALA A 348 -6.20 -7.17 -11.91
C ALA A 348 -6.81 -8.47 -12.47
N VAL A 349 -6.94 -9.51 -11.63
CA VAL A 349 -7.62 -10.77 -11.97
C VAL A 349 -9.11 -10.53 -12.30
N GLU A 350 -9.82 -9.69 -11.52
CA GLU A 350 -11.22 -9.32 -11.83
C GLU A 350 -11.33 -8.57 -13.16
N GLN A 351 -10.41 -7.63 -13.44
CA GLN A 351 -10.43 -6.87 -14.70
C GLN A 351 -10.10 -7.74 -15.91
N GLU A 352 -9.17 -8.69 -15.79
CA GLU A 352 -8.87 -9.66 -16.84
C GLU A 352 -10.11 -10.47 -17.20
N MET A 353 -10.80 -11.03 -16.20
CA MET A 353 -12.05 -11.80 -16.41
C MET A 353 -13.13 -10.94 -17.07
N LEU A 354 -13.32 -9.70 -16.61
CA LEU A 354 -14.31 -8.77 -17.18
C LEU A 354 -13.98 -8.39 -18.62
N THR A 355 -12.70 -8.26 -18.95
CA THR A 355 -12.23 -7.95 -20.31
C THR A 355 -12.50 -9.12 -21.25
N LEU A 356 -12.14 -10.34 -20.84
CA LEU A 356 -12.44 -11.56 -21.62
C LEU A 356 -13.94 -11.72 -21.85
N ARG A 357 -14.76 -11.47 -20.83
CA ARG A 357 -16.23 -11.59 -20.94
C ARG A 357 -16.85 -10.65 -21.98
N LYS A 358 -16.26 -9.46 -22.16
CA LYS A 358 -16.75 -8.40 -23.08
C LYS A 358 -16.25 -8.55 -24.50
N GLN A 359 -15.44 -9.57 -24.80
CA GLN A 359 -15.03 -9.82 -26.18
C GLN A 359 -16.28 -10.19 -27.01
N PRO A 360 -16.44 -9.67 -28.25
CA PRO A 360 -17.65 -9.89 -29.05
C PRO A 360 -18.02 -11.36 -29.21
N ASP A 361 -17.03 -12.22 -29.46
CA ASP A 361 -17.21 -13.66 -29.61
C ASP A 361 -17.66 -14.33 -28.30
N MET A 362 -17.12 -13.89 -27.16
CA MET A 362 -17.50 -14.38 -25.83
C MET A 362 -18.93 -13.96 -25.47
N GLU A 363 -19.34 -12.75 -25.83
CA GLU A 363 -20.73 -12.30 -25.68
C GLU A 363 -21.68 -13.18 -26.50
N ILE A 364 -21.35 -13.43 -27.77
CA ILE A 364 -22.13 -14.35 -28.62
C ILE A 364 -22.20 -15.75 -27.98
N PHE A 365 -21.08 -16.27 -27.47
CA PHE A 365 -21.04 -17.57 -26.82
C PHE A 365 -21.96 -17.65 -25.59
N PHE A 366 -21.82 -16.70 -24.65
CA PHE A 366 -22.62 -16.69 -23.42
C PHE A 366 -24.09 -16.41 -23.68
N SER A 367 -24.42 -15.48 -24.59
CA SER A 367 -25.82 -15.15 -24.94
C SER A 367 -26.54 -16.29 -25.66
N ASN A 368 -25.81 -17.17 -26.34
CA ASN A 368 -26.38 -18.31 -27.07
C ASN A 368 -26.21 -19.66 -26.34
N LYS A 369 -25.74 -19.65 -25.09
CA LYS A 369 -25.66 -20.88 -24.28
C LYS A 369 -27.06 -21.44 -24.07
N GLY A 370 -27.31 -22.65 -24.58
CA GLY A 370 -28.63 -23.29 -24.54
C GLY A 370 -29.58 -22.85 -25.66
N ASN A 371 -29.12 -22.10 -26.67
CA ASN A 371 -29.95 -21.74 -27.82
C ASN A 371 -30.37 -23.01 -28.59
N SER A 372 -31.65 -23.35 -28.54
CA SER A 372 -32.20 -24.55 -29.18
C SER A 372 -32.17 -24.48 -30.71
N ALA A 373 -32.06 -23.29 -31.31
CA ALA A 373 -31.94 -23.13 -32.76
C ALA A 373 -30.64 -23.75 -33.30
N TYR A 374 -29.58 -23.82 -32.49
CA TYR A 374 -28.33 -24.51 -32.85
C TYR A 374 -28.48 -26.03 -32.93
N ASN A 375 -29.56 -26.59 -32.39
CA ASN A 375 -29.82 -28.02 -32.52
C ASN A 375 -30.01 -28.42 -33.99
N PHE A 376 -30.43 -27.50 -34.86
CA PHE A 376 -30.47 -27.78 -36.30
C PHE A 376 -29.08 -28.20 -36.81
N PHE A 377 -28.05 -27.38 -36.59
CA PHE A 377 -26.69 -27.68 -37.07
C PHE A 377 -26.01 -28.84 -36.34
N ARG A 378 -26.41 -29.10 -35.08
CA ARG A 378 -25.93 -30.28 -34.33
C ARG A 378 -26.51 -31.57 -34.90
N ASN A 379 -27.80 -31.56 -35.26
CA ASN A 379 -28.54 -32.77 -35.59
C ASN A 379 -28.66 -33.03 -37.09
N TRP A 380 -28.46 -32.02 -37.94
CA TRP A 380 -28.60 -32.14 -39.39
C TRP A 380 -27.29 -31.88 -40.12
N GLU A 381 -27.04 -32.63 -41.18
CA GLU A 381 -25.95 -32.44 -42.12
C GLU A 381 -26.50 -32.25 -43.53
N VAL A 382 -25.82 -31.44 -44.33
CA VAL A 382 -26.09 -31.32 -45.76
C VAL A 382 -25.50 -32.54 -46.45
N VAL A 383 -26.33 -33.28 -47.17
CA VAL A 383 -25.92 -34.50 -47.91
C VAL A 383 -25.98 -34.33 -49.42
N PHE A 384 -26.67 -33.30 -49.89
CA PHE A 384 -26.69 -32.90 -51.29
C PHE A 384 -26.99 -31.40 -51.37
N GLU A 385 -26.21 -30.68 -52.17
CA GLU A 385 -26.51 -29.29 -52.49
C GLU A 385 -25.97 -28.90 -53.86
N ASP A 386 -26.66 -27.96 -54.48
CA ASP A 386 -26.22 -27.28 -55.69
C ASP A 386 -26.79 -25.86 -55.69
N ASP A 387 -25.93 -24.86 -55.84
CA ASP A 387 -26.29 -23.45 -55.95
C ASP A 387 -26.30 -22.95 -57.40
N PHE A 388 -26.02 -23.87 -58.35
CA PHE A 388 -25.99 -23.61 -59.78
C PHE A 388 -25.12 -22.39 -60.16
N SER A 389 -24.03 -22.18 -59.40
CA SER A 389 -23.04 -21.13 -59.66
C SER A 389 -22.13 -21.44 -60.86
N ALA A 390 -21.95 -22.73 -61.18
CA ALA A 390 -21.22 -23.18 -62.36
C ALA A 390 -21.94 -22.81 -63.68
N VAL A 391 -21.23 -22.84 -64.81
CA VAL A 391 -21.75 -22.47 -66.15
C VAL A 391 -22.66 -23.55 -66.76
N LYS A 392 -22.54 -24.80 -66.29
CA LYS A 392 -23.44 -25.91 -66.63
C LYS A 392 -23.73 -26.73 -65.37
N PRO A 393 -24.83 -27.50 -65.32
CA PRO A 393 -25.07 -28.41 -64.20
C PRO A 393 -23.94 -29.44 -64.08
N ASP A 394 -23.58 -29.79 -62.84
CA ASP A 394 -22.55 -30.78 -62.55
C ASP A 394 -23.02 -32.18 -62.99
N ILE A 395 -22.41 -32.72 -64.04
CA ILE A 395 -22.76 -34.04 -64.61
C ILE A 395 -22.51 -35.20 -63.65
N ASN A 396 -21.70 -35.01 -62.61
CA ASN A 396 -21.51 -36.01 -61.56
C ASN A 396 -22.68 -36.02 -60.57
N LYS A 397 -23.44 -34.92 -60.49
CA LYS A 397 -24.62 -34.79 -59.63
C LYS A 397 -25.92 -35.00 -60.40
N TRP A 398 -25.95 -34.63 -61.67
CA TRP A 398 -27.17 -34.53 -62.46
C TRP A 398 -27.06 -35.27 -63.78
N SER A 399 -28.16 -35.93 -64.16
CA SER A 399 -28.37 -36.51 -65.48
C SER A 399 -29.45 -35.72 -66.22
N GLY A 400 -29.21 -35.47 -67.52
CA GLY A 400 -30.21 -34.96 -68.45
C GLY A 400 -31.24 -36.00 -68.87
N LYS A 401 -31.23 -37.19 -68.27
CA LYS A 401 -32.18 -38.28 -68.51
C LYS A 401 -32.89 -38.68 -67.22
N SER A 402 -34.16 -39.08 -67.34
CA SER A 402 -34.85 -39.72 -66.21
C SER A 402 -34.22 -41.08 -65.89
N TRP A 403 -34.32 -41.53 -64.64
CA TRP A 403 -33.89 -42.87 -64.23
C TRP A 403 -34.51 -43.95 -65.11
N LEU A 404 -35.82 -43.86 -65.36
CA LEU A 404 -36.56 -44.84 -66.15
C LEU A 404 -36.14 -44.83 -67.63
N ALA A 405 -35.90 -43.65 -68.22
CA ALA A 405 -35.40 -43.52 -69.58
C ALA A 405 -34.03 -44.19 -69.75
N GLU A 406 -33.11 -43.91 -68.84
CA GLU A 406 -31.78 -44.53 -68.85
C GLU A 406 -31.88 -46.06 -68.69
N LYS A 407 -32.73 -46.56 -67.78
CA LYS A 407 -32.87 -48.00 -67.52
C LYS A 407 -33.61 -48.78 -68.60
N MET A 408 -34.52 -48.15 -69.34
CA MET A 408 -35.30 -48.84 -70.38
C MET A 408 -34.65 -48.80 -71.76
N VAL A 409 -34.34 -47.61 -72.27
CA VAL A 409 -33.90 -47.43 -73.67
C VAL A 409 -32.58 -46.67 -73.79
N GLY A 410 -32.03 -46.17 -72.68
CA GLY A 410 -30.75 -45.45 -72.65
C GLY A 410 -30.82 -44.02 -73.16
N GLU A 411 -32.01 -43.52 -73.48
CA GLU A 411 -32.25 -42.15 -73.95
C GLU A 411 -33.64 -41.66 -73.53
N ASN A 412 -33.84 -40.35 -73.55
CA ASN A 412 -35.14 -39.78 -73.21
C ASN A 412 -36.21 -40.17 -74.23
N TYR A 413 -37.42 -40.37 -73.72
CA TYR A 413 -38.62 -40.61 -74.51
C TYR A 413 -39.79 -39.84 -73.90
N ALA A 414 -40.85 -39.65 -74.68
CA ALA A 414 -42.08 -39.00 -74.25
C ALA A 414 -43.24 -40.02 -74.21
N PRO A 415 -44.17 -39.95 -73.24
CA PRO A 415 -45.43 -40.68 -73.32
C PRO A 415 -46.27 -40.26 -74.53
N ALA A 416 -47.17 -41.15 -74.98
CA ALA A 416 -48.16 -40.78 -76.00
C ALA A 416 -49.01 -39.57 -75.55
N GLY A 417 -49.04 -38.51 -76.38
CA GLY A 417 -49.76 -37.27 -76.11
C GLY A 417 -48.88 -36.09 -75.67
N ASP A 418 -47.63 -36.33 -75.28
CA ASP A 418 -46.66 -35.26 -75.02
C ASP A 418 -46.28 -34.53 -76.32
N LEU A 419 -46.04 -33.21 -76.23
CA LEU A 419 -45.79 -32.36 -77.39
C LEU A 419 -44.30 -32.08 -77.65
N GLN A 420 -43.41 -32.57 -76.76
CA GLN A 420 -41.99 -32.21 -76.74
C GLN A 420 -41.05 -33.42 -76.72
N VAL A 421 -39.85 -33.21 -77.26
CA VAL A 421 -38.69 -34.08 -77.01
C VAL A 421 -37.92 -33.56 -75.80
N TYR A 422 -37.71 -34.41 -74.79
CA TYR A 422 -36.76 -34.10 -73.71
C TYR A 422 -35.33 -34.29 -74.21
N THR A 423 -34.54 -33.22 -74.22
CA THR A 423 -33.14 -33.27 -74.67
C THR A 423 -32.21 -33.69 -73.55
N ASP A 424 -31.06 -34.25 -73.92
CA ASP A 424 -29.98 -34.54 -72.98
C ASP A 424 -29.15 -33.26 -72.79
N MET A 425 -29.56 -32.45 -71.79
CA MET A 425 -28.91 -31.21 -71.35
C MET A 425 -28.97 -29.98 -72.27
N GLU A 426 -29.44 -30.07 -73.52
CA GLU A 426 -29.48 -28.90 -74.44
C GLU A 426 -30.53 -27.83 -74.05
N ASN A 427 -31.60 -28.26 -73.40
CA ASN A 427 -32.65 -27.41 -72.85
C ASN A 427 -32.42 -27.07 -71.37
N VAL A 428 -31.23 -27.40 -70.84
CA VAL A 428 -30.86 -27.15 -69.44
C VAL A 428 -29.60 -26.29 -69.40
N LYS A 429 -29.65 -25.15 -68.70
CA LYS A 429 -28.49 -24.28 -68.52
C LYS A 429 -28.45 -23.72 -67.11
N THR A 430 -27.31 -23.17 -66.73
CA THR A 430 -27.16 -22.39 -65.49
C THR A 430 -26.72 -20.98 -65.86
N GLU A 431 -27.40 -19.97 -65.30
CA GLU A 431 -27.19 -18.57 -65.67
C GLU A 431 -27.49 -17.63 -64.49
N GLY A 432 -26.46 -16.99 -63.95
CA GLY A 432 -26.58 -16.06 -62.83
C GLY A 432 -26.97 -16.74 -61.51
N GLY A 433 -26.33 -17.89 -61.20
CA GLY A 433 -26.56 -18.62 -59.94
C GLY A 433 -27.94 -19.26 -59.86
N LYS A 434 -28.43 -19.81 -60.97
CA LYS A 434 -29.69 -20.52 -61.06
C LYS A 434 -29.68 -21.51 -62.22
N LEU A 435 -30.35 -22.64 -62.03
CA LEU A 435 -30.75 -23.58 -63.06
C LEU A 435 -31.93 -23.00 -63.86
N ILE A 436 -31.89 -23.20 -65.18
CA ILE A 436 -32.96 -22.86 -66.11
C ILE A 436 -33.23 -24.07 -67.01
N ILE A 437 -34.45 -24.59 -66.96
CA ILE A 437 -34.97 -25.56 -67.92
C ILE A 437 -35.90 -24.84 -68.89
N GLU A 438 -35.63 -24.94 -70.20
CA GLU A 438 -36.37 -24.20 -71.23
C GLU A 438 -37.18 -25.11 -72.14
N ALA A 439 -38.44 -24.76 -72.36
CA ALA A 439 -39.24 -25.27 -73.47
C ALA A 439 -39.11 -24.34 -74.67
N ARG A 440 -38.72 -24.89 -75.82
CA ARG A 440 -38.47 -24.15 -77.07
C ARG A 440 -39.31 -24.72 -78.19
N LYS A 441 -39.70 -23.87 -79.15
CA LYS A 441 -40.32 -24.31 -80.40
C LYS A 441 -39.21 -24.64 -81.39
N GLU A 442 -38.95 -25.93 -81.53
CA GLU A 442 -37.83 -26.49 -82.27
C GLU A 442 -38.26 -27.88 -82.73
N LYS A 443 -38.22 -28.12 -84.05
CA LYS A 443 -38.52 -29.44 -84.59
C LYS A 443 -37.39 -30.41 -84.25
N ARG A 444 -37.74 -31.54 -83.65
CA ARG A 444 -36.76 -32.58 -83.30
C ARG A 444 -37.40 -33.96 -83.42
N VAL A 445 -36.64 -34.91 -83.95
CA VAL A 445 -37.00 -36.33 -83.92
C VAL A 445 -36.67 -36.87 -82.54
N GLY A 446 -37.67 -37.39 -81.83
CA GLY A 446 -37.52 -38.08 -80.55
C GLY A 446 -38.27 -39.40 -80.54
N LYS A 447 -38.33 -40.06 -79.38
CA LYS A 447 -39.09 -41.32 -79.21
C LYS A 447 -40.35 -41.09 -78.40
N ILE A 448 -41.47 -41.63 -78.87
CA ILE A 448 -42.72 -41.72 -78.10
C ILE A 448 -42.94 -43.17 -77.70
N TRP A 449 -43.27 -43.41 -76.43
CA TRP A 449 -43.71 -44.71 -75.95
C TRP A 449 -45.21 -44.89 -76.22
N GLN A 450 -45.56 -45.81 -77.11
CA GLN A 450 -46.93 -46.10 -77.53
C GLN A 450 -47.24 -47.59 -77.33
N MET A 451 -48.30 -47.91 -76.58
CA MET A 451 -48.76 -49.29 -76.43
C MET A 451 -49.67 -49.70 -77.60
N PRO A 452 -49.51 -50.91 -78.19
CA PRO A 452 -48.54 -51.96 -77.85
C PRO A 452 -47.21 -51.88 -78.63
N VAL A 453 -47.00 -50.89 -79.51
CA VAL A 453 -45.88 -50.83 -80.48
C VAL A 453 -44.50 -50.64 -79.84
N GLY A 454 -44.43 -50.06 -78.64
CA GLY A 454 -43.18 -49.72 -77.95
C GLY A 454 -42.69 -48.30 -78.30
N PHE A 455 -41.39 -48.12 -78.46
CA PHE A 455 -40.79 -46.82 -78.73
C PHE A 455 -40.75 -46.52 -80.23
N VAL A 456 -41.46 -45.48 -80.65
CA VAL A 456 -41.59 -45.07 -82.06
C VAL A 456 -40.89 -43.71 -82.28
N PRO A 457 -40.05 -43.56 -83.31
CA PRO A 457 -39.49 -42.26 -83.67
C PRO A 457 -40.58 -41.34 -84.22
N VAL A 458 -40.69 -40.12 -83.67
CA VAL A 458 -41.68 -39.12 -84.06
C VAL A 458 -41.01 -37.74 -84.12
N GLU A 459 -41.28 -36.97 -85.17
CA GLU A 459 -40.93 -35.55 -85.22
C GLU A 459 -41.94 -34.75 -84.37
N LEU A 460 -41.46 -34.07 -83.34
CA LEU A 460 -42.25 -33.18 -82.50
C LEU A 460 -41.81 -31.73 -82.72
N ASN A 461 -42.72 -30.79 -82.48
CA ASN A 461 -42.51 -29.36 -82.77
C ASN A 461 -41.83 -28.60 -81.61
N TYR A 462 -41.59 -29.25 -80.48
CA TYR A 462 -41.02 -28.63 -79.29
C TYR A 462 -39.91 -29.49 -78.69
N THR A 463 -38.96 -28.81 -78.06
CA THR A 463 -37.94 -29.41 -77.18
C THR A 463 -38.12 -28.89 -75.76
N SER A 464 -37.80 -29.71 -74.78
CA SER A 464 -37.78 -29.33 -73.36
C SER A 464 -36.70 -30.07 -72.60
N GLY A 465 -36.52 -29.74 -71.32
CA GLY A 465 -35.49 -30.33 -70.49
C GLY A 465 -36.02 -31.10 -69.29
N ILE A 466 -35.18 -32.00 -68.83
CA ILE A 466 -35.32 -32.78 -67.62
C ILE A 466 -33.95 -32.80 -66.94
N LEU A 467 -33.95 -32.80 -65.62
CA LEU A 467 -32.74 -32.94 -64.83
C LEU A 467 -33.02 -33.83 -63.62
N SER A 468 -32.16 -34.81 -63.36
CA SER A 468 -32.39 -35.77 -62.30
C SER A 468 -31.13 -36.13 -61.53
N SER A 469 -31.23 -36.28 -60.21
CA SER A 469 -30.08 -36.58 -59.34
C SER A 469 -29.84 -38.07 -59.11
N TRP A 470 -30.55 -38.95 -59.83
CA TRP A 470 -30.44 -40.40 -59.64
C TRP A 470 -29.00 -40.95 -59.76
N PRO A 471 -28.04 -40.36 -60.50
CA PRO A 471 -26.67 -40.88 -60.52
C PRO A 471 -25.95 -40.73 -59.18
N SER A 472 -26.29 -39.72 -58.37
CA SER A 472 -25.47 -39.28 -57.24
C SER A 472 -26.19 -39.21 -55.91
N PHE A 473 -27.52 -39.10 -55.91
CA PHE A 473 -28.29 -38.79 -54.70
C PHE A 473 -29.59 -39.56 -54.61
N TRP A 474 -29.70 -40.29 -53.49
CA TRP A 474 -30.87 -41.06 -53.09
C TRP A 474 -31.02 -40.97 -51.56
N GLN A 475 -32.20 -40.55 -51.09
CA GLN A 475 -32.49 -40.41 -49.66
C GLN A 475 -33.93 -40.83 -49.33
N GLU A 476 -34.09 -41.62 -48.27
CA GLU A 476 -35.40 -42.07 -47.79
C GLU A 476 -36.10 -41.00 -46.94
N ASP A 477 -35.44 -40.56 -45.86
CA ASP A 477 -35.95 -39.58 -44.91
C ASP A 477 -35.05 -38.35 -44.82
N GLY A 478 -35.64 -37.20 -44.53
CA GLY A 478 -34.89 -35.96 -44.31
C GLY A 478 -35.64 -34.72 -44.78
N ILE A 479 -34.88 -33.64 -44.99
CA ILE A 479 -35.40 -32.36 -45.45
C ILE A 479 -34.91 -32.14 -46.87
N PHE A 480 -35.82 -31.84 -47.79
CA PHE A 480 -35.53 -31.57 -49.19
C PHE A 480 -36.05 -30.17 -49.50
N GLU A 481 -35.16 -29.24 -49.85
CA GLU A 481 -35.53 -27.85 -50.11
C GLU A 481 -35.00 -27.38 -51.46
N ALA A 482 -35.78 -26.56 -52.14
CA ALA A 482 -35.27 -25.76 -53.25
C ALA A 482 -35.87 -24.37 -53.29
N LYS A 483 -35.05 -23.41 -53.69
CA LYS A 483 -35.47 -22.06 -54.01
C LYS A 483 -35.92 -22.02 -55.47
N ILE A 484 -37.19 -21.81 -55.71
CA ILE A 484 -37.81 -21.92 -57.03
C ILE A 484 -38.59 -20.64 -57.33
N LYS A 485 -38.51 -20.15 -58.57
CA LYS A 485 -39.30 -19.01 -59.02
C LYS A 485 -40.70 -19.47 -59.38
N PHE A 486 -41.71 -19.01 -58.63
CA PHE A 486 -43.10 -19.35 -58.90
C PHE A 486 -43.64 -18.50 -60.05
N ASN A 487 -43.64 -19.07 -61.27
CA ASN A 487 -44.08 -18.37 -62.48
C ASN A 487 -44.85 -19.32 -63.41
N PRO A 488 -46.09 -19.70 -63.05
CA PRO A 488 -46.84 -20.70 -63.81
C PRO A 488 -47.24 -20.23 -65.21
N VAL A 489 -47.08 -21.11 -66.19
CA VAL A 489 -47.56 -20.97 -67.57
C VAL A 489 -48.56 -22.09 -67.87
N ASN A 490 -49.80 -21.73 -68.20
CA ASN A 490 -50.94 -22.67 -68.25
C ASN A 490 -50.75 -23.83 -69.26
N ASN A 491 -50.02 -23.61 -70.35
CA ASN A 491 -49.76 -24.61 -71.40
C ASN A 491 -48.64 -25.61 -71.02
N THR A 492 -48.10 -25.50 -69.81
CA THR A 492 -46.98 -26.32 -69.33
C THR A 492 -47.26 -26.93 -67.95
N ILE A 493 -46.44 -27.89 -67.57
CA ILE A 493 -46.32 -28.40 -66.20
C ILE A 493 -44.83 -28.42 -65.84
N ALA A 494 -44.40 -27.44 -65.05
CA ALA A 494 -43.10 -27.44 -64.39
C ALA A 494 -43.20 -28.24 -63.09
N SER A 495 -42.37 -29.28 -62.94
CA SER A 495 -42.38 -30.17 -61.78
C SER A 495 -41.00 -30.22 -61.14
N PHE A 496 -40.94 -30.03 -59.82
CA PHE A 496 -39.80 -30.43 -59.00
C PHE A 496 -40.27 -31.39 -57.92
N CYS A 497 -39.83 -32.63 -57.98
CA CYS A 497 -40.35 -33.71 -57.16
C CYS A 497 -39.27 -34.70 -56.71
N LEU A 498 -39.65 -35.52 -55.74
CA LEU A 498 -38.93 -36.71 -55.32
C LEU A 498 -39.56 -37.94 -55.96
N LEU A 499 -38.73 -38.78 -56.55
CA LEU A 499 -39.11 -40.02 -57.21
C LEU A 499 -38.31 -41.20 -56.67
N GLY A 500 -38.97 -42.34 -56.55
CA GLY A 500 -38.30 -43.63 -56.38
C GLY A 500 -37.86 -44.18 -57.73
N GLU A 501 -37.80 -45.49 -57.83
CA GLU A 501 -37.60 -46.17 -59.12
C GLU A 501 -38.83 -45.97 -60.03
N ASN A 502 -40.03 -45.96 -59.47
CA ASN A 502 -41.24 -45.76 -60.26
C ASN A 502 -41.59 -44.27 -60.42
N ASN A 503 -42.25 -43.92 -61.53
CA ASN A 503 -42.75 -42.55 -61.77
C ASN A 503 -43.86 -42.10 -60.80
N LEU A 504 -44.52 -43.05 -60.14
CA LEU A 504 -45.53 -42.83 -59.12
C LEU A 504 -45.35 -43.86 -57.98
N PRO A 505 -45.63 -43.49 -56.73
CA PRO A 505 -46.01 -42.15 -56.29
C PRO A 505 -44.84 -41.16 -56.30
N ARG A 506 -45.15 -39.87 -56.50
CA ARG A 506 -44.15 -38.79 -56.50
C ARG A 506 -44.50 -37.71 -55.50
N LEU A 507 -43.50 -37.22 -54.77
CA LEU A 507 -43.65 -36.13 -53.80
C LEU A 507 -43.26 -34.82 -54.49
N ASN A 508 -44.25 -34.01 -54.85
CA ASN A 508 -43.99 -32.73 -55.48
C ASN A 508 -43.57 -31.70 -54.41
N LEU A 509 -42.33 -31.23 -54.47
CA LEU A 509 -41.92 -29.98 -53.81
C LEU A 509 -42.70 -28.82 -54.45
N LEU A 510 -42.85 -28.87 -55.78
CA LEU A 510 -43.65 -27.94 -56.57
C LEU A 510 -44.15 -28.61 -57.86
N GLU A 511 -45.42 -28.38 -58.18
CA GLU A 511 -45.95 -28.46 -59.54
C GLU A 511 -46.60 -27.12 -59.88
N MET A 512 -46.28 -26.53 -61.03
CA MET A 512 -46.87 -25.27 -61.47
C MET A 512 -47.09 -25.22 -62.99
N GLY A 513 -48.08 -24.45 -63.42
CA GLY A 513 -48.51 -24.36 -64.83
C GLY A 513 -50.02 -24.50 -64.93
N ALA A 514 -50.53 -25.49 -65.66
CA ALA A 514 -51.98 -25.79 -65.69
C ALA A 514 -52.57 -26.04 -64.30
N LYS A 515 -51.79 -26.63 -63.40
CA LYS A 515 -52.13 -26.79 -61.98
C LYS A 515 -50.97 -26.27 -61.14
N ASN A 516 -51.29 -25.66 -60.01
CA ASN A 516 -50.30 -25.11 -59.08
C ASN A 516 -50.50 -25.77 -57.72
N ARG A 517 -49.63 -26.71 -57.35
CA ARG A 517 -49.82 -27.52 -56.14
C ARG A 517 -48.52 -28.04 -55.53
N VAL A 518 -48.58 -28.32 -54.23
CA VAL A 518 -47.60 -29.10 -53.48
C VAL A 518 -48.29 -30.31 -52.87
N GLY A 519 -47.64 -31.46 -52.80
CA GLY A 519 -48.26 -32.68 -52.28
C GLY A 519 -47.84 -33.94 -53.01
N ILE A 520 -48.68 -34.97 -52.91
CA ILE A 520 -48.41 -36.30 -53.45
C ILE A 520 -49.25 -36.55 -54.69
N LEU A 521 -48.62 -37.08 -55.72
CA LEU A 521 -49.32 -37.71 -56.83
C LEU A 521 -49.12 -39.21 -56.78
N SER A 522 -50.21 -39.96 -56.84
CA SER A 522 -50.21 -41.42 -56.79
C SER A 522 -51.19 -42.00 -57.80
N SER A 523 -51.16 -43.31 -58.01
CA SER A 523 -52.14 -44.03 -58.83
C SER A 523 -53.04 -44.87 -57.94
N ASN A 524 -54.34 -44.87 -58.21
CA ASN A 524 -55.29 -45.82 -57.60
C ASN A 524 -55.57 -47.04 -58.48
N GLY A 525 -54.71 -47.29 -59.48
CA GLY A 525 -54.85 -48.37 -60.47
C GLY A 525 -55.72 -48.02 -61.69
N LYS A 526 -56.53 -46.95 -61.63
CA LYS A 526 -57.35 -46.48 -62.77
C LYS A 526 -57.01 -45.07 -63.22
N LYS A 527 -56.66 -44.17 -62.29
CA LYS A 527 -56.36 -42.76 -62.55
C LYS A 527 -55.27 -42.26 -61.62
N ILE A 528 -54.60 -41.18 -62.03
CA ILE A 528 -53.71 -40.42 -61.16
C ILE A 528 -54.55 -39.62 -60.18
N VAL A 529 -54.26 -39.78 -58.89
CA VAL A 529 -54.89 -39.10 -57.76
C VAL A 529 -53.89 -38.13 -57.14
N ALA A 530 -54.37 -36.94 -56.78
CA ALA A 530 -53.56 -35.91 -56.14
C ALA A 530 -54.05 -35.67 -54.72
N ASP A 531 -53.21 -35.98 -53.74
CA ASP A 531 -53.37 -35.54 -52.36
C ASP A 531 -52.46 -34.33 -52.14
N ALA A 532 -53.00 -33.15 -52.44
CA ALA A 532 -52.19 -31.95 -52.64
C ALA A 532 -52.92 -30.67 -52.26
N LEU A 533 -52.15 -29.67 -51.83
CA LEU A 533 -52.59 -28.31 -51.57
C LEU A 533 -52.44 -27.45 -52.83
N ASP A 534 -53.52 -26.79 -53.24
CA ASP A 534 -53.48 -25.74 -54.26
C ASP A 534 -52.72 -24.50 -53.76
N ILE A 535 -51.80 -24.00 -54.57
CA ILE A 535 -50.94 -22.84 -54.26
C ILE A 535 -51.07 -21.71 -55.29
N SER A 536 -52.15 -21.70 -56.08
CA SER A 536 -52.39 -20.72 -57.14
C SER A 536 -52.40 -19.26 -56.67
N ASN A 537 -52.61 -19.02 -55.37
CA ASN A 537 -52.63 -17.69 -54.74
C ASN A 537 -51.24 -17.12 -54.43
N LEU A 538 -50.14 -17.86 -54.61
CA LEU A 538 -48.80 -17.31 -54.47
C LEU A 538 -48.56 -16.18 -55.49
N LYS A 539 -47.73 -15.21 -55.11
CA LYS A 539 -47.41 -14.08 -56.00
C LYS A 539 -46.53 -14.60 -57.14
N LYS A 540 -47.01 -14.43 -58.38
CA LYS A 540 -46.29 -14.83 -59.59
C LYS A 540 -45.02 -13.99 -59.77
N GLY A 541 -43.98 -14.61 -60.32
CA GLY A 541 -42.69 -13.98 -60.60
C GLY A 541 -41.75 -13.90 -59.40
N GLU A 542 -42.20 -14.27 -58.20
CA GLU A 542 -41.41 -14.25 -56.98
C GLU A 542 -40.69 -15.58 -56.73
N TRP A 543 -39.62 -15.53 -55.93
CA TRP A 543 -38.92 -16.71 -55.46
C TRP A 543 -39.52 -17.22 -54.15
N TYR A 544 -39.65 -18.54 -54.03
CA TYR A 544 -40.05 -19.22 -52.80
C TYR A 544 -39.13 -20.40 -52.49
N ILE A 545 -38.91 -20.69 -51.21
CA ILE A 545 -38.26 -21.92 -50.75
C ILE A 545 -39.37 -22.94 -50.53
N PHE A 546 -39.41 -23.98 -51.36
CA PHE A 546 -40.30 -25.12 -51.22
C PHE A 546 -39.55 -26.23 -50.50
N THR A 547 -40.13 -26.72 -49.41
CA THR A 547 -39.54 -27.72 -48.55
C THR A 547 -40.47 -28.92 -48.43
N VAL A 548 -39.91 -30.12 -48.50
CA VAL A 548 -40.54 -31.37 -48.05
C VAL A 548 -39.71 -31.91 -46.88
N GLU A 549 -40.33 -32.10 -45.73
CA GLU A 549 -39.76 -32.83 -44.59
C GLU A 549 -40.45 -34.19 -44.52
N LYS A 550 -39.68 -35.26 -44.68
CA LYS A 550 -40.16 -36.63 -44.60
C LYS A 550 -39.54 -37.35 -43.41
N THR A 551 -40.38 -38.00 -42.62
CA THR A 551 -39.96 -38.86 -41.50
C THR A 551 -40.89 -40.07 -41.43
N GLY A 552 -40.41 -41.20 -41.96
CA GLY A 552 -41.22 -42.38 -42.25
C GLY A 552 -42.41 -42.00 -43.12
N SER A 553 -43.60 -42.37 -42.67
CA SER A 553 -44.87 -42.05 -43.36
C SER A 553 -45.35 -40.60 -43.17
N ASN A 554 -44.74 -39.81 -42.29
CA ASN A 554 -45.17 -38.41 -42.08
C ASN A 554 -44.43 -37.51 -43.08
N ILE A 555 -45.20 -36.70 -43.80
CA ILE A 555 -44.65 -35.78 -44.81
C ILE A 555 -45.25 -34.40 -44.60
N VAL A 556 -44.38 -33.39 -44.54
CA VAL A 556 -44.73 -31.99 -44.29
C VAL A 556 -44.17 -31.11 -45.41
N TRP A 557 -45.02 -30.28 -45.99
CA TRP A 557 -44.64 -29.27 -46.97
C TRP A 557 -44.59 -27.90 -46.32
N LYS A 558 -43.50 -27.19 -46.56
CA LYS A 558 -43.33 -25.80 -46.14
C LYS A 558 -43.07 -24.90 -47.33
N ILE A 559 -43.56 -23.67 -47.23
CA ILE A 559 -43.19 -22.57 -48.13
C ILE A 559 -42.58 -21.50 -47.26
N ASN A 560 -41.33 -21.12 -47.53
CA ASN A 560 -40.60 -20.11 -46.76
C ASN A 560 -40.65 -20.43 -45.24
N GLU A 561 -40.26 -21.66 -44.89
CA GLU A 561 -40.26 -22.23 -43.52
C GLU A 561 -41.63 -22.36 -42.84
N THR A 562 -42.72 -21.95 -43.50
CA THR A 562 -44.08 -22.03 -42.96
C THR A 562 -44.72 -23.33 -43.42
N GLU A 563 -45.16 -24.18 -42.48
CA GLU A 563 -45.96 -25.35 -42.82
C GLU A 563 -47.26 -24.95 -43.52
N VAL A 564 -47.43 -25.46 -44.74
CA VAL A 564 -48.61 -25.21 -45.55
C VAL A 564 -49.47 -26.47 -45.70
N TYR A 565 -48.89 -27.66 -45.63
CA TYR A 565 -49.59 -28.91 -45.80
C TYR A 565 -48.84 -30.05 -45.13
N SER A 566 -49.55 -31.04 -44.61
CA SER A 566 -48.97 -32.23 -43.99
C SER A 566 -49.91 -33.40 -44.15
N THR A 567 -49.37 -34.60 -44.36
CA THR A 567 -50.15 -35.83 -44.53
C THR A 567 -49.36 -37.05 -44.04
N LYS A 568 -50.07 -38.18 -43.89
CA LYS A 568 -49.46 -39.49 -43.66
C LYS A 568 -49.64 -40.36 -44.89
N TYR A 569 -48.55 -40.86 -45.45
CA TYR A 569 -48.57 -41.67 -46.68
C TYR A 569 -47.60 -42.85 -46.57
N LYS A 570 -48.09 -44.07 -46.78
CA LYS A 570 -47.35 -45.35 -46.62
C LYS A 570 -46.91 -45.97 -47.96
N GLY A 571 -46.65 -45.15 -48.97
CA GLY A 571 -46.27 -45.60 -50.32
C GLY A 571 -44.95 -45.04 -50.82
N VAL A 572 -44.15 -44.42 -49.94
CA VAL A 572 -42.85 -43.82 -50.28
C VAL A 572 -41.84 -44.22 -49.20
N ASP A 573 -41.69 -45.52 -48.97
CA ASP A 573 -40.75 -46.05 -47.98
C ASP A 573 -39.36 -46.34 -48.61
N GLU A 574 -39.22 -46.16 -49.91
CA GLU A 574 -37.96 -46.31 -50.65
C GLU A 574 -37.11 -45.02 -50.62
N LYS A 575 -35.84 -45.15 -51.00
CA LYS A 575 -34.99 -43.98 -51.24
C LYS A 575 -35.50 -43.22 -52.46
N LEU A 576 -35.41 -41.89 -52.41
CA LEU A 576 -35.87 -41.01 -53.47
C LEU A 576 -34.73 -40.16 -54.00
N HIS A 577 -34.78 -39.87 -55.29
CA HIS A 577 -33.91 -38.92 -55.96
C HIS A 577 -34.70 -37.68 -56.40
N LEU A 578 -33.99 -36.59 -56.68
CA LEU A 578 -34.56 -35.34 -57.17
C LEU A 578 -34.85 -35.43 -58.67
N HIS A 579 -35.99 -34.91 -59.08
CA HIS A 579 -36.39 -34.84 -60.48
C HIS A 579 -37.01 -33.49 -60.81
N VAL A 580 -36.46 -32.82 -61.82
CA VAL A 580 -36.89 -31.53 -62.35
C VAL A 580 -37.31 -31.73 -63.80
N SER A 581 -38.49 -31.28 -64.21
CA SER A 581 -38.92 -31.35 -65.61
C SER A 581 -39.87 -30.22 -65.98
N LEU A 582 -39.92 -29.93 -67.28
CA LEU A 582 -40.87 -28.99 -67.88
C LEU A 582 -41.64 -29.68 -69.02
N LEU A 583 -42.87 -30.07 -68.75
CA LEU A 583 -43.76 -30.73 -69.71
C LEU A 583 -44.60 -29.71 -70.47
N LEU A 584 -44.83 -29.91 -71.76
CA LEU A 584 -45.81 -29.17 -72.55
C LEU A 584 -47.09 -30.01 -72.69
N ILE A 585 -48.23 -29.40 -72.39
CA ILE A 585 -49.54 -30.08 -72.43
C ILE A 585 -50.48 -29.48 -73.46
N ASP A 586 -50.12 -28.33 -74.03
CA ASP A 586 -50.87 -27.64 -75.08
C ASP A 586 -49.90 -26.77 -75.91
N GLU A 587 -50.32 -26.34 -77.10
CA GLU A 587 -49.53 -25.43 -77.92
C GLU A 587 -49.26 -24.11 -77.21
N ILE A 588 -48.04 -23.60 -77.33
CA ILE A 588 -47.61 -22.38 -76.64
C ILE A 588 -47.56 -21.21 -77.64
N PRO A 589 -48.23 -20.08 -77.36
CA PRO A 589 -48.10 -18.88 -78.18
C PRO A 589 -46.64 -18.44 -78.33
N ALA A 590 -46.24 -18.01 -79.53
CA ALA A 590 -44.87 -17.57 -79.81
C ALA A 590 -44.40 -16.43 -78.89
N SER A 591 -45.31 -15.59 -78.41
CA SER A 591 -45.03 -14.49 -77.47
C SER A 591 -44.62 -14.93 -76.06
N VAL A 592 -44.85 -16.20 -75.69
CA VAL A 592 -44.56 -16.76 -74.36
C VAL A 592 -43.30 -17.65 -74.40
N LEU A 593 -42.78 -17.95 -75.59
CA LEU A 593 -41.59 -18.78 -75.77
C LEU A 593 -40.29 -17.95 -75.72
N PRO A 594 -39.18 -18.53 -75.21
CA PRO A 594 -39.12 -19.82 -74.52
C PRO A 594 -39.75 -19.76 -73.13
N VAL A 595 -40.41 -20.85 -72.71
CA VAL A 595 -40.89 -20.97 -71.32
C VAL A 595 -39.75 -21.46 -70.45
N ALA A 596 -39.43 -20.72 -69.40
CA ALA A 596 -38.30 -21.02 -68.50
C ALA A 596 -38.79 -21.45 -67.11
N PHE A 597 -38.35 -22.63 -66.67
CA PHE A 597 -38.48 -23.09 -65.30
C PHE A 597 -37.17 -22.84 -64.53
N GLN A 598 -37.22 -22.05 -63.46
CA GLN A 598 -36.03 -21.51 -62.79
C GLN A 598 -35.89 -22.00 -61.34
N VAL A 599 -34.74 -22.57 -61.01
CA VAL A 599 -34.37 -23.03 -59.65
C VAL A 599 -33.07 -22.36 -59.23
N GLY A 600 -33.06 -21.65 -58.10
CA GLY A 600 -31.92 -20.89 -57.62
C GLY A 600 -30.89 -21.77 -56.91
N TRP A 601 -31.34 -22.61 -55.98
CA TRP A 601 -30.50 -23.59 -55.30
C TRP A 601 -31.35 -24.76 -54.83
N VAL A 602 -30.70 -25.90 -54.60
CA VAL A 602 -31.28 -27.07 -53.94
C VAL A 602 -30.39 -27.51 -52.79
N ARG A 603 -31.01 -27.95 -51.69
CA ARG A 603 -30.31 -28.49 -50.54
C ARG A 603 -31.12 -29.59 -49.87
N CYS A 604 -30.46 -30.71 -49.60
CA CYS A 604 -31.02 -31.83 -48.90
C CYS A 604 -30.24 -32.11 -47.62
N TYR A 605 -30.96 -32.36 -46.54
CA TYR A 605 -30.41 -32.64 -45.23
C TYR A 605 -30.84 -34.00 -44.74
N ARG A 606 -29.93 -34.65 -44.02
CA ARG A 606 -30.18 -35.88 -43.27
C ARG A 606 -29.89 -35.63 -41.80
N LYS A 607 -30.58 -36.34 -40.91
CA LYS A 607 -30.18 -36.38 -39.51
C LYS A 607 -28.81 -37.04 -39.41
N LYS A 608 -27.87 -36.42 -38.68
CA LYS A 608 -26.58 -37.04 -38.35
C LYS A 608 -26.85 -38.32 -37.56
N GLN A 609 -26.12 -39.38 -37.90
CA GLN A 609 -26.08 -40.56 -37.05
C GLN A 609 -25.32 -40.18 -35.78
N GLY A 610 -25.96 -40.42 -34.63
CA GLY A 610 -25.45 -40.04 -33.31
C GLY A 610 -24.24 -40.84 -32.88
#